data_AF-A0A2J8IVW5-F1
#
_entry.id   AF-A0A2J8IVW5-F1
#
_cell.length_a   1.000
_cell.length_b   1.000
_cell.length_c   1.000
_cell.angle_alpha   90.00
_cell.angle_beta   90.00
_cell.angle_gamma   90.00
#
_symmetry.space_group_name_H-M   'P 1'
#
loop_
_entity.id
_entity.type
_entity.pdbx_description
1 polymer ?
#
loop_
_entity_poly.entity_id
_entity_poly.type
_entity_poly.pdbx_seq_one_letter_code
_entity_poly.pdbx_strand_id
1 'polypeptide(L)'
;MDPGSRWRNLPSGPSLKHLTDPSYGIPREQQKAALQELTRAHVESFNYAVHEGLGLAVQAIPPFEFAFKDERISFTILDAVISPPTVPKGTICKEANVYPAECRGRRSTYRGKLTADINWAVNGISKG
;
A
#
# COMPACT_ATOMS: atom_id res chain seq x y z
N MET A 1 21.72 -20.79 -20.17
CA MET A 1 22.27 -19.43 -20.40
C MET A 1 23.59 -19.33 -19.66
N ASP A 2 24.65 -18.88 -20.33
CA ASP A 2 26.00 -18.80 -19.75
C ASP A 2 26.11 -17.62 -18.76
N PRO A 3 26.28 -17.85 -17.44
CA PRO A 3 26.29 -16.81 -16.41
C PRO A 3 27.39 -15.77 -16.60
N GLY A 4 28.48 -16.14 -17.27
CA GLY A 4 29.63 -15.27 -17.53
C GLY A 4 29.37 -14.19 -18.58
N SER A 5 28.28 -14.26 -19.35
CA SER A 5 27.94 -13.24 -20.37
C SER A 5 27.43 -11.93 -19.77
N ARG A 6 26.79 -11.97 -18.60
CA ARG A 6 26.11 -10.82 -17.97
C ARG A 6 27.09 -9.74 -17.48
N TRP A 7 28.33 -10.14 -17.24
CA TRP A 7 29.37 -9.31 -16.61
C TRP A 7 30.41 -8.76 -17.60
N ARG A 8 30.35 -9.15 -18.89
CA ARG A 8 31.33 -8.73 -19.92
C ARG A 8 31.17 -7.26 -20.34
N ASN A 9 29.99 -6.68 -20.13
CA ASN A 9 29.66 -5.31 -20.53
C ASN A 9 29.63 -4.33 -19.34
N LEU A 10 30.31 -4.65 -18.24
CA LEU A 10 30.45 -3.70 -17.15
C LEU A 10 31.43 -2.58 -17.55
N PRO A 11 31.14 -1.32 -17.19
CA PRO A 11 32.12 -0.24 -17.34
C PRO A 11 33.41 -0.59 -16.60
N SER A 12 34.56 -0.30 -17.20
CA SER A 12 35.89 -0.52 -16.58
C SER A 12 36.16 0.37 -15.36
N GLY A 13 35.32 1.40 -15.13
CA GLY A 13 35.39 2.28 -13.99
C GLY A 13 34.18 3.24 -13.91
N PRO A 14 34.07 4.00 -12.81
CA PRO A 14 33.02 5.01 -12.65
C PRO A 14 33.14 6.11 -13.70
N SER A 15 32.00 6.60 -14.21
CA SER A 15 31.95 7.69 -15.19
C SER A 15 31.67 9.03 -14.50
N LEU A 16 32.45 10.07 -14.85
CA LEU A 16 32.23 11.45 -14.40
C LEU A 16 31.25 12.23 -15.30
N LYS A 17 30.58 11.57 -16.26
CA LYS A 17 29.70 12.20 -17.27
C LYS A 17 28.60 13.09 -16.66
N HIS A 18 28.18 12.81 -15.43
CA HIS A 18 27.09 13.54 -14.75
C HIS A 18 27.57 14.47 -13.62
N LEU A 19 28.89 14.64 -13.44
CA LEU A 19 29.43 15.42 -12.32
C LEU A 19 29.08 16.92 -12.43
N THR A 20 29.03 17.46 -13.65
CA THR A 20 28.75 18.88 -13.92
C THR A 20 27.50 19.06 -14.78
N ASP A 21 26.53 18.15 -14.64
CA ASP A 21 25.28 18.22 -15.38
C ASP A 21 24.55 19.54 -15.01
N PRO A 22 24.26 20.44 -15.97
CA PRO A 22 23.59 21.71 -15.66
C PRO A 22 22.16 21.51 -15.12
N SER A 23 21.59 20.32 -15.30
CA SER A 23 20.31 19.92 -14.73
C SER A 23 20.43 19.29 -13.32
N TYR A 24 21.62 19.36 -12.69
CA TYR A 24 21.81 18.86 -11.34
C TYR A 24 20.80 19.47 -10.37
N GLY A 25 20.18 18.62 -9.55
CA GLY A 25 19.12 19.01 -8.61
C GLY A 25 17.72 19.07 -9.22
N ILE A 26 17.58 18.96 -10.55
CA ILE A 26 16.27 18.87 -11.23
C ILE A 26 15.91 17.39 -11.36
N PRO A 27 14.82 16.92 -10.72
CA PRO A 27 14.34 15.56 -10.91
C PRO A 27 13.98 15.32 -12.39
N ARG A 28 14.56 14.28 -12.98
CA ARG A 28 14.18 13.85 -14.33
C ARG A 28 12.78 13.23 -14.31
N GLU A 29 12.06 13.30 -15.42
CA GLU A 29 10.73 12.69 -15.56
C GLU A 29 10.73 11.19 -15.24
N GLN A 30 11.81 10.49 -15.62
CA GLN A 30 11.99 9.07 -15.37
C GLN A 30 13.17 8.83 -14.44
N GLN A 31 12.94 8.05 -13.39
CA GLN A 31 14.01 7.59 -12.51
C GLN A 31 14.85 6.50 -13.19
N LYS A 32 16.06 6.28 -12.68
CA LYS A 32 16.93 5.21 -13.18
C LYS A 32 16.31 3.85 -12.88
N ALA A 33 16.09 3.04 -13.91
CA ALA A 33 15.52 1.70 -13.79
C ALA A 33 16.27 0.82 -12.77
N ALA A 34 17.61 0.89 -12.74
CA ALA A 34 18.41 0.16 -11.77
C ALA A 34 18.08 0.51 -10.30
N LEU A 35 17.70 1.75 -10.00
CA LEU A 35 17.30 2.15 -8.64
C LEU A 35 15.87 1.68 -8.32
N GLN A 36 14.96 1.75 -9.29
CA GLN A 36 13.59 1.25 -9.13
C GLN A 36 13.57 -0.25 -8.86
N GLU A 37 14.43 -0.99 -9.56
CA GLU A 37 14.55 -2.45 -9.44
C GLU A 37 14.91 -2.89 -8.01
N LEU A 38 15.77 -2.13 -7.31
CA LEU A 38 16.19 -2.42 -5.94
C LEU A 38 15.02 -2.44 -4.96
N THR A 39 14.03 -1.58 -5.17
CA THR A 39 12.86 -1.45 -4.30
C THR A 39 11.61 -2.15 -4.85
N ARG A 40 11.70 -2.72 -6.06
CA ARG A 40 10.55 -3.22 -6.81
C ARG A 40 9.75 -4.25 -6.01
N ALA A 41 10.44 -5.23 -5.42
CA ALA A 41 9.79 -6.30 -4.64
C ALA A 41 8.95 -5.75 -3.48
N HIS A 42 9.43 -4.73 -2.77
CA HIS A 42 8.70 -4.11 -1.67
C HIS A 42 7.46 -3.36 -2.17
N VAL A 43 7.62 -2.54 -3.20
CA VAL A 43 6.50 -1.75 -3.77
C VAL A 43 5.43 -2.66 -4.36
N GLU A 44 5.82 -3.65 -5.16
CA GLU A 44 4.89 -4.58 -5.79
C GLU A 44 4.17 -5.46 -4.76
N SER A 45 4.88 -5.96 -3.74
CA SER A 45 4.24 -6.74 -2.66
C SER A 45 3.20 -5.93 -1.90
N PHE A 46 3.47 -4.65 -1.65
CA PHE A 46 2.54 -3.76 -0.95
C PHE A 46 1.33 -3.41 -1.84
N ASN A 47 1.58 -3.10 -3.11
CA ASN A 47 0.51 -2.84 -4.09
C ASN A 47 -0.41 -4.06 -4.19
N TYR A 48 0.15 -5.26 -4.31
CA TYR A 48 -0.64 -6.50 -4.31
C TYR A 48 -1.44 -6.65 -3.02
N ALA A 49 -0.81 -6.49 -1.85
CA ALA A 49 -1.49 -6.62 -0.57
C ALA A 49 -2.68 -5.65 -0.42
N VAL A 50 -2.55 -4.41 -0.91
CA VAL A 50 -3.60 -3.39 -0.79
C VAL A 50 -4.69 -3.53 -1.86
N HIS A 51 -4.34 -3.90 -3.10
CA HIS A 51 -5.28 -3.94 -4.21
C HIS A 51 -6.01 -5.29 -4.37
N GLU A 52 -5.35 -6.40 -4.08
CA GLU A 52 -5.89 -7.75 -4.28
C GLU A 52 -5.85 -8.58 -2.99
N GLY A 53 -4.71 -8.60 -2.31
CA GLY A 53 -4.45 -9.46 -1.16
C GLY A 53 -5.40 -9.23 0.01
N LEU A 54 -5.81 -7.98 0.27
CA LEU A 54 -6.73 -7.65 1.35
C LEU A 54 -8.13 -8.25 1.12
N GLY A 55 -8.65 -8.15 -0.10
CA GLY A 55 -9.95 -8.74 -0.45
C GLY A 55 -9.91 -10.27 -0.35
N LEU A 56 -8.83 -10.90 -0.81
CA LEU A 56 -8.63 -12.34 -0.66
C LEU A 56 -8.53 -12.76 0.81
N ALA A 57 -7.83 -11.97 1.63
CA ALA A 57 -7.73 -12.21 3.07
C ALA A 57 -9.09 -12.12 3.75
N VAL A 58 -9.92 -11.13 3.41
CA VAL A 58 -11.29 -11.01 3.93
C VAL A 58 -12.14 -12.23 3.58
N GLN A 59 -12.10 -12.69 2.33
CA GLN A 59 -12.85 -13.88 1.89
C GLN A 59 -12.44 -15.16 2.59
N ALA A 60 -11.19 -15.24 3.07
CA ALA A 60 -10.66 -16.39 3.79
C ALA A 60 -11.04 -16.40 5.29
N ILE A 61 -11.53 -15.29 5.84
CA ILE A 61 -11.94 -15.20 7.24
C ILE A 61 -13.31 -15.88 7.41
N PRO A 62 -13.41 -16.95 8.23
CA PRO A 62 -14.69 -17.58 8.49
C PRO A 62 -15.59 -16.67 9.33
N PRO A 63 -16.93 -16.77 9.20
CA PRO A 63 -17.85 -16.08 10.08
C PRO A 63 -17.61 -16.44 11.54
N PHE A 64 -17.69 -15.44 12.42
CA PHE A 64 -17.67 -15.64 13.86
C PHE A 64 -19.09 -15.91 14.35
N GLU A 65 -19.36 -17.10 14.89
CA GLU A 65 -20.69 -17.53 15.32
C GLU A 65 -20.75 -17.85 16.82
N PHE A 66 -21.84 -17.46 17.47
CA PHE A 66 -22.15 -17.87 18.85
C PHE A 66 -23.66 -17.96 19.08
N ALA A 67 -24.06 -18.70 20.12
CA ALA A 67 -25.45 -18.82 20.52
C ALA A 67 -25.79 -17.84 21.65
N PHE A 68 -26.96 -17.22 21.57
CA PHE A 68 -27.54 -16.38 22.63
C PHE A 68 -29.05 -16.55 22.67
N LYS A 69 -29.61 -16.97 23.83
CA LYS A 69 -31.06 -17.16 24.02
C LYS A 69 -31.73 -17.98 22.90
N ASP A 70 -31.16 -19.15 22.59
CA ASP A 70 -31.60 -20.05 21.51
C ASP A 70 -31.52 -19.49 20.08
N GLU A 71 -30.91 -18.32 19.90
CA GLU A 71 -30.61 -17.74 18.59
C GLU A 71 -29.13 -17.90 18.23
N ARG A 72 -28.84 -18.21 16.97
CA ARG A 72 -27.49 -18.19 16.40
C ARG A 72 -27.18 -16.81 15.87
N ILE A 73 -26.21 -16.14 16.46
CA ILE A 73 -25.68 -14.86 15.98
C ILE A 73 -24.41 -15.14 15.18
N SER A 74 -24.30 -14.58 13.98
CA SER A 74 -23.08 -14.64 13.17
C SER A 74 -22.62 -13.26 12.72
N PHE A 75 -21.30 -13.05 12.69
CA PHE A 75 -20.64 -11.87 12.15
C PHE A 75 -19.71 -12.28 11.00
N THR A 76 -19.80 -11.56 9.89
CA THR A 76 -19.00 -11.81 8.68
C THR A 76 -18.40 -10.50 8.19
N ILE A 77 -17.11 -10.50 7.88
CA ILE A 77 -16.46 -9.38 7.20
C ILE A 77 -16.72 -9.56 5.71
N LEU A 78 -17.40 -8.60 5.08
CA LEU A 78 -17.78 -8.65 3.67
C LEU A 78 -16.68 -8.09 2.76
N ASP A 79 -16.10 -6.96 3.16
CA ASP A 79 -15.06 -6.27 2.40
C ASP A 79 -14.17 -5.44 3.33
N ALA A 80 -12.97 -5.08 2.86
CA ALA A 80 -12.08 -4.15 3.52
C ALA A 80 -11.23 -3.35 2.53
N VAL A 81 -11.08 -2.04 2.78
CA VAL A 81 -10.36 -1.11 1.92
C VAL A 81 -9.42 -0.23 2.73
N ILE A 82 -8.19 -0.05 2.24
CA ILE A 82 -7.23 0.92 2.76
C ILE A 82 -7.25 2.16 1.85
N SER A 83 -7.77 3.28 2.36
CA SER A 83 -7.78 4.55 1.63
C SER A 83 -6.44 5.28 1.74
N PRO A 84 -6.05 6.09 0.74
CA PRO A 84 -4.85 6.92 0.82
C PRO A 84 -4.82 7.85 2.06
N PRO A 85 -3.64 8.23 2.56
CA PRO A 85 -3.51 9.16 3.67
C PRO A 85 -4.13 10.52 3.34
N THR A 86 -5.19 10.86 4.07
CA THR A 86 -5.93 12.11 3.92
C THR A 86 -6.09 12.80 5.27
N VAL A 87 -6.30 14.11 5.23
CA VAL A 87 -6.61 14.89 6.43
C VAL A 87 -7.90 14.39 7.09
N PRO A 88 -8.01 14.46 8.43
CA PRO A 88 -9.23 14.05 9.11
C PRO A 88 -10.46 14.84 8.64
N LYS A 89 -11.61 14.15 8.55
CA LYS A 89 -12.90 14.80 8.25
C LYS A 89 -13.16 15.96 9.22
N GLY A 90 -13.65 17.07 8.69
CA GLY A 90 -13.92 18.30 9.46
C GLY A 90 -12.74 19.26 9.58
N THR A 91 -11.56 18.90 9.06
CA THR A 91 -10.42 19.83 8.97
C THR A 91 -10.65 20.83 7.84
N ILE A 92 -10.48 22.13 8.10
CA ILE A 92 -10.53 23.16 7.06
C ILE A 92 -9.20 23.17 6.31
N CYS A 93 -9.19 22.74 5.05
CA CYS A 93 -8.00 22.65 4.22
C CYS A 93 -8.37 22.87 2.74
N LYS A 94 -7.38 23.29 1.93
CA LYS A 94 -7.53 23.39 0.47
C LYS A 94 -7.28 22.06 -0.25
N GLU A 95 -6.34 21.28 0.26
CA GLU A 95 -5.94 19.97 -0.26
C GLU A 95 -6.09 18.94 0.86
N ALA A 96 -6.67 17.79 0.55
CA ALA A 96 -6.94 16.74 1.51
C ALA A 96 -5.83 15.68 1.57
N ASN A 97 -5.01 15.58 0.51
CA ASN A 97 -3.89 14.67 0.46
C ASN A 97 -2.82 15.04 1.50
N VAL A 98 -2.38 14.05 2.26
CA VAL A 98 -1.23 14.19 3.17
C VAL A 98 -0.04 13.57 2.48
N TYR A 99 1.14 14.21 2.56
CA TYR A 99 2.36 13.71 1.93
C TYR A 99 3.38 13.20 2.95
N PRO A 100 4.23 12.20 2.60
CA PRO A 100 5.25 11.67 3.52
C PRO A 100 6.22 12.72 4.07
N ALA A 101 6.54 13.77 3.30
CA ALA A 101 7.39 14.86 3.75
C ALA A 101 6.77 15.66 4.90
N GLU A 102 5.45 15.88 4.86
CA GLU A 102 4.71 16.59 5.90
C GLU A 102 4.69 15.80 7.20
N CYS A 103 4.46 14.48 7.12
CA CYS A 103 4.50 13.57 8.27
C CYS A 103 5.88 13.57 8.94
N ARG A 104 6.97 13.56 8.14
CA ARG A 104 8.34 13.68 8.67
C ARG A 104 8.54 14.99 9.43
N GLY A 105 8.13 16.13 8.85
CA GLY A 105 8.24 17.44 9.50
C GLY A 105 7.39 17.55 10.78
N ARG A 106 6.20 16.93 10.78
CA ARG A 106 5.27 16.92 11.92
C ARG A 106 5.59 15.85 12.98
N ARG A 107 6.59 14.98 12.73
CA ARG A 107 6.86 13.78 13.55
C ARG A 107 5.60 12.93 13.76
N SER A 108 4.84 12.74 12.69
CA SER A 108 3.61 11.95 12.67
C SER A 108 3.72 10.76 11.71
N THR A 109 2.74 9.86 11.76
CA THR A 109 2.70 8.65 10.93
C THR A 109 1.99 8.93 9.61
N TYR A 110 2.62 8.53 8.50
CA TYR A 110 1.98 8.46 7.18
C TYR A 110 1.11 7.20 7.11
N ARG A 111 -0.22 7.34 7.29
CA ARG A 111 -1.14 6.20 7.37
C ARG A 111 -2.43 6.43 6.60
N GLY A 112 -2.89 5.38 5.92
CA GLY A 112 -4.22 5.31 5.30
C GLY A 112 -5.29 4.88 6.29
N LYS A 113 -6.56 5.16 5.98
CA LYS A 113 -7.69 4.67 6.77
C LYS A 113 -8.08 3.27 6.28
N LEU A 114 -8.07 2.27 7.17
CA LEU A 114 -8.69 0.98 6.93
C LEU A 114 -10.19 1.08 7.27
N THR A 115 -11.05 0.69 6.33
CA THR A 115 -12.50 0.58 6.52
C THR A 115 -12.91 -0.85 6.17
N ALA A 116 -13.76 -1.46 6.97
CA ALA A 116 -14.27 -2.81 6.74
C ALA A 116 -15.80 -2.81 6.85
N ASP A 117 -16.44 -3.56 5.95
CA ASP A 117 -17.88 -3.77 5.96
C ASP A 117 -18.18 -5.07 6.70
N ILE A 118 -19.02 -4.98 7.73
CA ILE A 118 -19.34 -6.10 8.61
C ILE A 118 -20.84 -6.35 8.50
N ASN A 119 -21.19 -7.58 8.15
CA ASN A 119 -22.56 -8.06 8.20
C ASN A 119 -22.78 -8.89 9.46
N TRP A 120 -23.94 -8.75 10.07
CA TRP A 120 -24.40 -9.63 11.14
C TRP A 120 -25.74 -10.27 10.79
N ALA A 121 -25.93 -11.52 11.23
CA ALA A 121 -27.13 -12.29 10.99
C ALA A 121 -27.63 -12.99 12.26
N VAL A 122 -28.95 -13.16 12.34
CA VAL A 122 -29.62 -13.92 13.40
C VAL A 122 -30.32 -15.10 12.75
N ASN A 123 -29.97 -16.32 13.17
CA ASN A 123 -30.50 -17.56 12.61
C ASN A 123 -30.33 -17.64 11.08
N GLY A 124 -29.23 -17.08 10.55
CA GLY A 124 -28.95 -17.01 9.11
C GLY A 124 -29.66 -15.87 8.37
N ILE A 125 -30.48 -15.07 9.03
CA ILE A 125 -31.16 -13.90 8.44
C ILE A 125 -30.28 -12.68 8.68
N SER A 126 -29.72 -12.10 7.62
CA SER A 126 -28.95 -10.85 7.67
C SER A 126 -29.80 -9.72 8.24
N LYS A 127 -29.18 -8.91 9.11
CA LYS A 127 -29.81 -7.78 9.81
C LYS A 127 -29.12 -6.44 9.56
N GLY A 128 -28.02 -6.44 8.82
CA GLY A 128 -27.22 -5.27 8.48
C GLY A 128 -25.78 -5.64 8.24
#